data_AF-A0A0X3S0I7-F1
#
_entry.id   AF-A0A0X3S0I7-F1
#
_cell.length_a   1.000
_cell.length_b   1.000
_cell.length_c   1.000
_cell.angle_alpha   90.00
_cell.angle_beta   90.00
_cell.angle_gamma   90.00
#
_symmetry.space_group_name_H-M   'P 1'
#
loop_
_entity.id
_entity.type
_entity.pdbx_description
1 polymer ?
#
loop_
_entity_poly.entity_id
_entity_poly.type
_entity_poly.pdbx_seq_one_letter_code
_entity_poly.pdbx_strand_id
1 'polypeptide(L)'
;MTLPSTYPDRNCSLARTLEVIGERWTLLIVRDAFYGVRRFGDLATQLGIPRAVLTNRLKLLVREGVLTRDDDGAGTVEYLLTDKGTALWPIVRAMMAWGDAFYSPAGAKRDLRHDRDGGLLDHDGRCEECGAAAPVPEIRIEPGPGYQAGNSPLDPVSAMLTGPRRLLEPIAIPSTRQADERDGSTDAGR
;
A
#
# COMPACT_ATOMS: atom_id res chain seq x y z
N MET A 1 -6.03 -14.89 18.21
CA MET A 1 -7.11 -14.63 19.19
C MET A 1 -7.50 -13.17 19.02
N THR A 2 -8.61 -12.91 18.34
CA THR A 2 -9.21 -11.58 18.19
C THR A 2 -9.73 -11.11 19.56
N LEU A 3 -9.72 -9.80 19.82
CA LEU A 3 -10.23 -9.23 21.08
C LEU A 3 -11.71 -9.64 21.28
N PRO A 4 -12.18 -9.82 22.53
CA PRO A 4 -13.59 -10.13 22.77
C PRO A 4 -14.44 -8.91 22.41
N SER A 5 -15.26 -9.06 21.38
CA SER A 5 -16.16 -8.04 20.88
C SER A 5 -17.34 -7.86 21.85
N THR A 6 -17.28 -6.86 22.73
CA THR A 6 -18.41 -6.40 23.55
C THR A 6 -19.18 -5.30 22.81
N TYR A 7 -19.65 -5.57 21.60
CA TYR A 7 -20.68 -4.73 20.99
C TYR A 7 -22.04 -5.42 21.23
N PRO A 8 -22.94 -4.81 22.02
CA PRO A 8 -24.27 -5.39 22.30
C PRO A 8 -25.10 -5.62 21.02
N ASP A 9 -24.82 -4.86 19.95
CA ASP A 9 -25.55 -4.91 18.69
C ASP A 9 -24.74 -5.58 17.57
N ARG A 10 -24.89 -6.90 17.46
CA ARG A 10 -24.21 -7.79 16.50
C ARG A 10 -24.54 -7.54 15.01
N ASN A 11 -25.40 -6.57 14.70
CA ASN A 11 -25.87 -6.28 13.33
C ASN A 11 -25.25 -5.01 12.71
N CYS A 12 -24.42 -4.27 13.45
CA CYS A 12 -23.79 -3.06 12.91
C CYS A 12 -22.70 -3.41 11.87
N SER A 13 -22.90 -2.99 10.61
CA SER A 13 -21.92 -3.21 9.53
C SER A 13 -20.60 -2.49 9.78
N LEU A 14 -20.63 -1.31 10.41
CA LEU A 14 -19.40 -0.59 10.78
C LEU A 14 -18.58 -1.38 11.80
N ALA A 15 -19.22 -1.89 12.86
CA ALA A 15 -18.54 -2.71 13.86
C ALA A 15 -17.89 -3.96 13.25
N ARG A 16 -18.61 -4.67 12.36
CA ARG A 16 -18.06 -5.84 11.63
C ARG A 16 -16.87 -5.47 10.74
N THR A 17 -16.92 -4.32 10.08
CA THR A 17 -15.79 -3.80 9.30
C THR A 17 -14.58 -3.53 10.20
N LEU A 18 -14.79 -2.92 11.37
CA LEU A 18 -13.73 -2.59 12.32
C LEU A 18 -13.04 -3.83 12.93
N GLU A 19 -13.71 -4.98 13.01
CA GLU A 19 -13.07 -6.25 13.39
C GLU A 19 -11.97 -6.68 12.40
N VAL A 20 -12.08 -6.26 11.13
CA VAL A 20 -11.10 -6.57 10.08
C VAL A 20 -10.07 -5.46 9.94
N ILE A 21 -10.53 -4.20 9.79
CA ILE A 21 -9.66 -3.07 9.41
C ILE A 21 -9.38 -2.07 10.53
N GLY A 22 -10.01 -2.23 11.70
CA GLY A 22 -9.94 -1.25 12.81
C GLY A 22 -8.63 -1.28 13.61
N GLU A 23 -7.75 -2.26 13.36
CA GLU A 23 -6.41 -2.26 13.95
C GLU A 23 -5.51 -1.28 13.18
N ARG A 24 -4.79 -0.42 13.91
CA ARG A 24 -3.99 0.71 13.42
C ARG A 24 -3.16 0.41 12.17
N TRP A 25 -2.48 -0.73 12.12
CA TRP A 25 -1.56 -1.06 11.02
C TRP A 25 -2.26 -1.59 9.78
N THR A 26 -3.51 -2.07 9.92
CA THR A 26 -4.19 -2.81 8.86
C THR A 26 -4.40 -1.95 7.62
N LEU A 27 -4.92 -0.73 7.78
CA LEU A 27 -5.12 0.17 6.64
C LEU A 27 -3.82 0.78 6.11
N LEU A 28 -2.76 0.84 6.92
CA LEU A 28 -1.43 1.22 6.42
C LEU A 28 -0.84 0.13 5.50
N ILE A 29 -1.01 -1.14 5.87
CA ILE A 29 -0.63 -2.28 5.01
C ILE A 29 -1.45 -2.27 3.72
N VAL A 30 -2.76 -2.07 3.81
CA VAL A 30 -3.65 -2.01 2.63
C VAL A 30 -3.28 -0.83 1.73
N ARG A 31 -2.99 0.35 2.28
CA ARG A 31 -2.50 1.51 1.52
C ARG A 31 -1.21 1.18 0.78
N ASP A 32 -0.24 0.57 1.45
CA ASP A 32 1.04 0.24 0.81
C ASP A 32 0.87 -0.86 -0.26
N ALA A 33 -0.09 -1.78 -0.08
CA ALA A 33 -0.48 -2.73 -1.13
C ALA A 33 -1.14 -2.04 -2.33
N PHE A 34 -1.94 -0.98 -2.12
CA PHE A 34 -2.40 -0.11 -3.22
C PHE A 34 -1.24 0.60 -3.91
N TYR A 35 -0.19 0.94 -3.17
CA TYR A 35 1.05 1.43 -3.74
C TYR A 35 1.91 0.29 -4.33
N GLY A 36 1.39 -0.92 -4.51
CA GLY A 36 2.12 -2.02 -5.14
C GLY A 36 3.29 -2.57 -4.32
N VAL A 37 3.37 -2.27 -3.02
CA VAL A 37 4.27 -2.95 -2.08
C VAL A 37 3.67 -4.32 -1.78
N ARG A 38 4.31 -5.40 -2.23
CA ARG A 38 3.72 -6.75 -2.21
C ARG A 38 4.48 -7.74 -1.35
N ARG A 39 5.74 -7.47 -0.99
CA ARG A 39 6.59 -8.44 -0.26
C ARG A 39 6.62 -8.12 1.22
N PHE A 40 6.79 -9.17 2.04
CA PHE A 40 6.85 -9.01 3.49
C PHE A 40 7.98 -8.06 3.93
N GLY A 41 9.17 -8.22 3.36
CA GLY A 41 10.35 -7.41 3.71
C GLY A 41 10.11 -5.94 3.41
N ASP A 42 9.57 -5.66 2.23
CA ASP A 42 9.29 -4.29 1.78
C ASP A 42 8.23 -3.61 2.64
N LEU A 43 7.13 -4.32 2.96
CA LEU A 43 6.11 -3.83 3.89
C LEU A 43 6.68 -3.57 5.28
N ALA A 44 7.55 -4.45 5.79
CA ALA A 44 8.16 -4.30 7.11
C ALA A 44 9.06 -3.07 7.17
N THR A 45 9.89 -2.86 6.15
CA THR A 45 10.80 -1.72 6.03
C THR A 45 10.02 -0.43 5.87
N GLN A 46 9.10 -0.37 4.90
CA GLN A 46 8.33 0.83 4.54
C GLN A 46 7.49 1.36 5.71
N LEU A 47 6.89 0.45 6.49
CA LEU A 47 5.99 0.82 7.59
C LEU A 47 6.71 0.97 8.95
N GLY A 48 7.94 0.45 9.08
CA GLY A 48 8.61 0.34 10.39
C GLY A 48 7.82 -0.51 11.40
N ILE A 49 6.96 -1.40 10.89
CA ILE A 49 6.03 -2.20 11.69
C ILE A 49 6.76 -3.38 12.37
N PRO A 50 6.45 -3.71 13.64
CA PRO A 50 6.99 -4.94 14.24
C PRO A 50 6.61 -6.18 13.43
N ARG A 51 7.59 -7.00 13.07
CA ARG A 51 7.41 -8.17 12.18
C ARG A 51 6.31 -9.14 12.65
N ALA A 52 6.20 -9.35 13.96
CA ALA A 52 5.15 -10.20 14.54
C ALA A 52 3.75 -9.62 14.30
N VAL A 53 3.59 -8.29 14.42
CA VAL A 53 2.33 -7.60 14.13
C VAL A 53 2.01 -7.71 12.64
N LEU A 54 2.97 -7.42 11.76
CA LEU A 54 2.81 -7.57 10.31
C LEU A 54 2.38 -8.99 9.93
N THR A 55 3.05 -10.01 10.47
CA THR A 55 2.71 -11.42 10.23
C THR A 55 1.26 -11.71 10.62
N ASN A 56 0.83 -11.25 11.79
CA ASN A 56 -0.54 -11.46 12.27
C ASN A 56 -1.56 -10.72 11.41
N ARG A 57 -1.25 -9.51 10.96
CA ARG A 57 -2.13 -8.71 10.09
C ARG A 57 -2.25 -9.31 8.69
N LEU A 58 -1.14 -9.73 8.06
CA LEU A 58 -1.17 -10.38 6.76
C LEU A 58 -1.94 -11.70 6.79
N LYS A 59 -1.74 -12.54 7.82
CA LYS A 59 -2.54 -13.77 8.01
C LYS A 59 -4.03 -13.49 8.13
N LEU A 60 -4.41 -12.45 8.88
CA LEU A 60 -5.80 -12.01 8.99
C LEU A 60 -6.34 -11.56 7.64
N LEU A 61 -5.66 -10.65 6.96
CA LEU A 61 -6.09 -10.10 5.67
C LEU A 61 -6.22 -11.17 4.58
N VAL A 62 -5.34 -12.17 4.58
CA VAL A 62 -5.44 -13.32 3.67
C VAL A 62 -6.64 -14.20 4.04
N ARG A 63 -6.83 -14.52 5.32
CA ARG A 63 -7.97 -15.33 5.78
C ARG A 63 -9.31 -14.65 5.49
N GLU A 64 -9.41 -13.34 5.65
CA GLU A 64 -10.61 -12.56 5.33
C GLU A 64 -10.77 -12.31 3.82
N GLY A 65 -9.84 -12.79 2.98
CA GLY A 65 -9.89 -12.62 1.52
C GLY A 65 -9.69 -11.18 1.06
N VAL A 66 -9.09 -10.31 1.88
CA VAL A 66 -8.71 -8.94 1.50
C VAL A 66 -7.41 -8.96 0.68
N LEU A 67 -6.49 -9.85 1.04
CA LEU A 67 -5.28 -10.14 0.28
C LEU A 67 -5.31 -11.60 -0.18
N THR A 68 -4.65 -11.90 -1.28
CA THR A 68 -4.20 -13.26 -1.60
C THR A 68 -2.70 -13.37 -1.35
N ARG A 69 -2.26 -14.56 -0.93
CA ARG A 69 -0.83 -14.88 -0.78
C ARG A 69 -0.42 -15.68 -2.01
N ASP A 70 0.33 -15.03 -2.89
CA ASP A 70 0.92 -15.66 -4.07
C ASP A 70 2.32 -16.19 -3.73
N ASP A 71 2.56 -17.43 -4.12
CA ASP A 71 3.81 -18.16 -3.86
C ASP A 71 4.08 -18.94 -5.13
N ASP A 72 4.62 -18.22 -6.12
CA ASP A 72 4.85 -18.71 -7.49
C ASP A 72 5.94 -19.79 -7.58
N GLY A 73 6.50 -20.21 -6.44
CA GLY A 73 7.57 -21.19 -6.36
C GLY A 73 8.94 -20.63 -6.78
N ALA A 74 9.04 -19.38 -7.24
CA ALA A 74 10.30 -18.69 -7.55
C ALA A 74 11.00 -18.15 -6.28
N GLY A 75 10.50 -18.52 -5.10
CA GLY A 75 11.11 -18.26 -3.80
C GLY A 75 10.75 -16.92 -3.17
N THR A 76 9.87 -16.12 -3.79
CA THR A 76 9.38 -14.86 -3.22
C THR A 76 7.87 -14.87 -3.05
N VAL A 77 7.43 -14.72 -1.81
CA VAL A 77 6.01 -14.64 -1.46
C VAL A 77 5.51 -13.21 -1.63
N GLU A 78 4.42 -13.05 -2.38
CA GLU A 78 3.75 -11.77 -2.59
C GLU A 78 2.34 -11.76 -1.97
N TYR A 79 1.92 -10.58 -1.53
CA TYR A 79 0.59 -10.32 -1.00
C TYR A 79 -0.11 -9.33 -1.93
N LEU A 80 -1.16 -9.79 -2.60
CA LEU A 80 -1.86 -9.03 -3.64
C LEU A 80 -3.27 -8.68 -3.15
N LEU A 81 -3.75 -7.47 -3.45
CA LEU A 81 -5.15 -7.10 -3.19
C LEU A 81 -6.07 -7.96 -4.04
N THR A 82 -7.12 -8.48 -3.42
CA THR A 82 -8.25 -9.10 -4.13
C THR A 82 -9.24 -8.02 -4.56
N ASP A 83 -10.34 -8.41 -5.21
CA ASP A 83 -11.46 -7.49 -5.46
C ASP A 83 -12.04 -6.94 -4.15
N LYS A 84 -12.14 -7.77 -3.11
CA LYS A 84 -12.57 -7.36 -1.76
C LYS A 84 -11.59 -6.34 -1.15
N GLY A 85 -10.30 -6.53 -1.35
CA GLY A 85 -9.29 -5.57 -0.88
C GLY A 85 -9.32 -4.26 -1.67
N THR A 86 -9.46 -4.34 -2.98
CA THR A 86 -9.56 -3.16 -3.85
C THR A 86 -10.79 -2.31 -3.51
N ALA A 87 -11.89 -2.95 -3.09
CA ALA A 87 -13.09 -2.26 -2.62
C ALA A 87 -12.90 -1.43 -1.33
N LEU A 88 -11.76 -1.55 -0.62
CA LEU A 88 -11.42 -0.70 0.52
C LEU A 88 -10.89 0.67 0.10
N TRP A 89 -10.59 0.91 -1.18
CA TRP A 89 -10.01 2.17 -1.64
C TRP A 89 -10.79 3.42 -1.22
N PRO A 90 -12.13 3.48 -1.33
CA PRO A 90 -12.88 4.66 -0.87
C PRO A 90 -12.69 4.96 0.62
N ILE A 91 -12.53 3.93 1.47
CA ILE A 91 -12.28 4.08 2.91
C ILE A 91 -10.87 4.66 3.14
N VAL A 92 -9.86 4.08 2.48
CA VAL A 92 -8.47 4.55 2.57
C VAL A 92 -8.37 6.01 2.14
N ARG A 93 -8.97 6.36 0.99
CA ARG A 93 -8.97 7.72 0.45
C ARG A 93 -9.70 8.72 1.34
N ALA A 94 -10.87 8.36 1.87
CA ALA A 94 -11.60 9.22 2.80
C ALA A 94 -10.81 9.47 4.10
N MET A 95 -10.13 8.45 4.63
CA MET A 95 -9.26 8.62 5.79
C MET A 95 -8.03 9.50 5.51
N MET A 96 -7.44 9.37 4.31
CA MET A 96 -6.36 10.25 3.87
C MET A 96 -6.83 11.70 3.78
N ALA A 97 -7.94 11.97 3.08
CA ALA A 97 -8.51 13.30 2.94
C ALA A 97 -8.86 13.94 4.29
N TRP A 98 -9.43 13.18 5.22
CA TRP A 98 -9.68 13.65 6.58
C TRP A 98 -8.38 13.97 7.33
N GLY A 99 -7.38 13.09 7.25
CA GLY A 99 -6.06 13.35 7.84
C GLY A 99 -5.41 14.62 7.28
N ASP A 100 -5.49 14.81 5.97
CA ASP A 100 -4.93 15.97 5.29
C ASP A 100 -5.63 17.27 5.71
N ALA A 101 -6.96 17.25 5.80
CA ALA A 101 -7.74 18.42 6.19
C ALA A 101 -7.49 18.90 7.63
N PHE A 102 -7.24 17.98 8.57
CA PHE A 102 -7.19 18.31 10.00
C PHE A 102 -5.80 18.22 10.64
N TYR A 103 -4.86 17.50 10.01
CA TYR A 103 -3.55 17.21 10.61
C TYR A 103 -2.36 17.49 9.67
N SER A 104 -2.60 17.89 8.41
CA SER A 104 -1.53 18.23 7.46
C SER A 104 -1.60 19.70 7.06
N PRO A 105 -1.02 20.64 7.84
CA PRO A 105 -1.07 22.07 7.52
C PRO A 105 -0.36 22.44 6.20
N ALA A 106 0.58 21.61 5.75
CA ALA A 106 1.26 21.77 4.46
C ALA A 106 0.48 21.17 3.28
N GLY A 107 -0.70 20.60 3.51
CA GLY A 107 -1.51 19.90 2.51
C GLY A 107 -1.18 18.40 2.41
N ALA A 108 -1.77 17.74 1.42
CA ALA A 108 -1.63 16.31 1.23
C ALA A 108 -0.18 15.90 0.92
N LYS A 109 0.27 14.79 1.52
CA LYS A 109 1.59 14.20 1.20
C LYS A 109 1.62 13.65 -0.24
N ARG A 110 0.48 13.21 -0.75
CA ARG A 110 0.34 12.64 -2.09
C ARG A 110 -0.92 13.21 -2.72
N ASP A 111 -0.77 13.72 -3.93
CA ASP A 111 -1.93 14.03 -4.77
C ASP A 111 -2.39 12.75 -5.47
N LEU A 112 -3.70 12.62 -5.60
CA LEU A 112 -4.34 11.57 -6.37
C LEU A 112 -4.81 12.18 -7.68
N ARG A 113 -4.35 11.65 -8.81
CA ARG A 113 -4.73 12.11 -10.15
C ARG A 113 -5.39 11.02 -10.95
N HIS A 114 -6.28 11.41 -11.85
CA HIS A 114 -6.73 10.51 -12.91
C HIS A 114 -5.63 10.37 -13.95
N ASP A 115 -5.17 9.15 -14.18
CA ASP A 115 -4.07 8.85 -15.09
C ASP A 115 -4.36 9.25 -16.55
N ARG A 116 -5.64 9.25 -16.93
CA ARG A 116 -6.14 9.54 -18.29
C ARG A 116 -5.91 10.99 -18.72
N ASP A 117 -6.24 11.95 -17.86
CA ASP A 117 -6.27 13.39 -18.19
C ASP A 117 -5.43 14.25 -17.24
N GLY A 118 -4.90 13.68 -16.16
CA GLY A 118 -4.04 14.36 -15.18
C GLY A 118 -4.80 15.21 -14.16
N GLY A 119 -6.15 15.22 -14.21
CA GLY A 119 -6.95 15.98 -13.25
C GLY A 119 -6.81 15.45 -11.83
N LEU A 120 -6.86 16.35 -10.84
CA LEU A 120 -6.89 15.97 -9.43
C LEU A 120 -8.19 15.21 -9.14
N LEU A 121 -8.11 14.23 -8.24
CA LEU A 121 -9.28 13.56 -7.71
C LEU A 121 -9.74 14.28 -6.45
N ASP A 122 -11.02 14.65 -6.43
CA ASP A 122 -11.66 15.22 -5.27
C ASP A 122 -11.84 14.21 -4.12
N HIS A 123 -12.42 14.67 -3.01
CA HIS A 123 -12.70 13.84 -1.84
C HIS A 123 -13.65 12.65 -2.13
N ASP A 124 -14.48 12.72 -3.17
CA ASP A 124 -15.39 11.66 -3.61
C ASP A 124 -14.75 10.74 -4.66
N GLY A 125 -13.61 11.13 -5.21
CA GLY A 125 -12.77 10.35 -6.11
C GLY A 125 -13.10 10.61 -7.56
N ARG A 126 -13.74 11.75 -7.82
CA ARG A 126 -14.05 12.23 -9.15
C ARG A 126 -12.92 13.10 -9.64
N CYS A 127 -12.56 12.91 -10.89
CA CYS A 127 -11.60 13.78 -11.58
C CYS A 127 -12.21 15.17 -11.75
N GLU A 128 -11.47 16.22 -11.37
CA GLU A 128 -11.88 17.61 -11.53
C GLU A 128 -11.95 18.06 -13.01
N GLU A 129 -11.26 17.36 -13.92
CA GLU A 129 -11.24 17.68 -15.36
C GLU A 129 -12.37 17.02 -16.14
N CYS A 130 -12.58 15.70 -15.99
CA CYS A 130 -13.61 14.97 -16.73
C CYS A 130 -14.86 14.61 -15.92
N GLY A 131 -14.87 14.83 -14.60
CA GLY A 131 -15.98 14.53 -13.69
C GLY A 131 -16.21 13.03 -13.40
N ALA A 132 -15.46 12.14 -14.05
CA ALA A 132 -15.60 10.69 -13.90
C ALA A 132 -14.99 10.20 -12.58
N ALA A 133 -15.58 9.16 -11.99
CA ALA A 133 -14.94 8.44 -10.90
C ALA A 133 -13.79 7.58 -11.46
N ALA A 134 -12.56 7.85 -11.03
CA ALA A 134 -11.41 7.12 -11.55
C ALA A 134 -11.37 5.69 -10.96
N PRO A 135 -11.31 4.63 -11.81
CA PRO A 135 -11.12 3.28 -11.31
C PRO A 135 -9.71 3.14 -10.73
N VAL A 136 -9.54 2.34 -9.68
CA VAL A 136 -8.27 2.23 -8.92
C VAL A 136 -7.02 2.09 -9.81
N PRO A 137 -6.97 1.23 -10.85
CA PRO A 137 -5.78 1.08 -11.69
C PRO A 137 -5.43 2.33 -12.51
N GLU A 138 -6.40 3.25 -12.71
CA GLU A 138 -6.20 4.53 -13.41
C GLU A 138 -5.98 5.69 -12.44
N ILE A 139 -5.76 5.41 -11.15
CA ILE A 139 -5.37 6.44 -10.19
C ILE A 139 -3.86 6.48 -10.13
N ARG A 140 -3.30 7.66 -10.35
CA ARG A 140 -1.87 7.94 -10.20
C ARG A 140 -1.64 8.69 -8.89
N ILE A 141 -0.65 8.28 -8.12
CA ILE A 141 -0.15 9.04 -6.98
C ILE A 141 1.07 9.84 -7.42
N GLU A 142 1.23 11.03 -6.87
CA GLU A 142 2.44 11.85 -7.03
C GLU A 142 2.70 12.68 -5.76
N PRO A 143 3.91 13.25 -5.58
CA PRO A 143 4.15 14.19 -4.49
C PRO A 143 3.15 15.35 -4.46
N GLY A 144 2.41 15.47 -3.37
CA GLY A 144 1.53 16.61 -3.12
C GLY A 144 2.24 17.74 -2.39
N PRO A 145 1.56 18.87 -2.14
CA PRO A 145 2.14 20.06 -1.48
C PRO A 145 2.74 19.80 -0.10
N GLY A 146 2.21 18.83 0.64
CA GLY A 146 2.72 18.43 1.96
C GLY A 146 3.87 17.43 1.92
N TYR A 147 4.32 17.03 0.72
CA TYR A 147 5.45 16.13 0.60
C TYR A 147 6.76 16.81 0.97
N GLN A 148 7.42 16.29 2.00
CA GLN A 148 8.79 16.64 2.34
C GLN A 148 9.70 15.46 2.02
N ALA A 149 10.68 15.66 1.14
CA ALA A 149 11.75 14.70 0.95
C ALA A 149 12.54 14.63 2.28
N GLY A 150 12.53 13.45 2.91
CA GLY A 150 13.27 13.26 4.15
C GLY A 150 14.77 13.47 3.95
N ASN A 151 15.47 13.98 4.97
CA ASN A 151 16.93 14.17 4.95
C ASN A 151 17.73 12.86 5.18
N SER A 152 17.05 11.71 5.32
CA SER A 152 17.68 10.40 5.46
C SER A 152 17.66 9.66 4.13
N PRO A 153 18.66 8.80 3.85
CA PRO A 153 18.59 7.92 2.70
C PRO A 153 17.34 7.05 2.85
N LEU A 154 16.36 7.31 1.98
CA LEU A 154 15.15 6.50 1.90
C LEU A 154 15.57 5.08 1.57
N ASP A 155 14.98 4.10 2.24
CA ASP A 155 15.10 2.72 1.78
C ASP A 155 14.59 2.60 0.33
N PRO A 156 14.99 1.58 -0.44
CA PRO A 156 14.64 1.49 -1.86
C PRO A 156 13.13 1.53 -2.14
N VAL A 157 12.29 1.00 -1.23
CA VAL A 157 10.83 1.07 -1.35
C VAL A 157 10.39 2.52 -1.23
N SER A 158 10.79 3.19 -0.15
CA SER A 158 10.44 4.59 0.10
C SER A 158 10.90 5.51 -1.03
N ALA A 159 12.09 5.25 -1.60
CA ALA A 159 12.62 5.98 -2.74
C ALA A 159 11.75 5.83 -3.99
N MET A 160 11.30 4.61 -4.31
CA MET A 160 10.40 4.37 -5.44
C MET A 160 9.02 5.00 -5.24
N LEU A 161 8.57 5.16 -4.00
CA LEU A 161 7.31 5.85 -3.69
C LEU A 161 7.37 7.37 -3.86
N THR A 162 8.53 7.96 -4.16
CA THR A 162 8.70 9.42 -4.29
C THR A 162 8.29 9.98 -5.65
N GLY A 163 8.22 9.15 -6.70
CA GLY A 163 7.83 9.57 -8.04
C GLY A 163 6.35 9.35 -8.36
N PRO A 164 5.86 9.92 -9.48
CA PRO A 164 4.53 9.62 -10.00
C PRO A 164 4.40 8.14 -10.39
N ARG A 165 3.30 7.49 -10.01
CA ARG A 165 3.07 6.07 -10.30
C ARG A 165 1.61 5.66 -10.15
N ARG A 166 1.19 4.64 -10.89
CA ARG A 166 -0.18 4.14 -10.80
C ARG A 166 -0.37 3.31 -9.54
N LEU A 167 -1.57 3.36 -8.97
CA LEU A 167 -1.95 2.38 -7.96
C LEU A 167 -1.90 0.96 -8.57
N LEU A 168 -1.62 -0.01 -7.72
CA LEU A 168 -1.46 -1.43 -8.02
C LEU A 168 -0.24 -1.78 -8.89
N GLU A 169 0.45 -0.80 -9.46
CA GLU A 169 1.71 -1.01 -10.18
C GLU A 169 2.77 -1.60 -9.23
N PRO A 170 3.28 -2.83 -9.48
CA PRO A 170 4.23 -3.47 -8.57
C PRO A 170 5.50 -2.66 -8.38
N ILE A 171 6.02 -2.62 -7.15
CA ILE A 171 7.37 -2.09 -6.89
C ILE A 171 8.39 -3.20 -7.22
N ALA A 172 9.13 -3.02 -8.31
CA ALA A 172 10.22 -3.91 -8.67
C ALA A 172 11.51 -3.48 -7.97
N ILE A 173 11.79 -4.04 -6.80
CA ILE A 173 13.11 -3.91 -6.16
C ILE A 173 13.98 -5.08 -6.65
N PRO A 174 15.11 -4.83 -7.32
CA PRO A 174 16.05 -5.88 -7.71
C PRO A 174 16.50 -6.64 -6.45
N SER A 175 16.29 -7.95 -6.40
CA SER A 175 16.82 -8.75 -5.30
C SER A 175 18.35 -8.76 -5.39
N THR A 176 19.05 -8.46 -4.30
CA THR A 176 20.52 -8.39 -4.22
C THR A 176 21.24 -9.71 -4.54
N ARG A 177 20.53 -10.81 -4.84
CA ARG A 177 21.13 -12.14 -5.11
C ARG A 177 21.73 -12.32 -6.52
N GLN A 178 21.53 -11.40 -7.47
CA GLN A 178 22.07 -11.55 -8.83
C GLN A 178 23.44 -10.90 -9.07
N ALA A 179 24.02 -10.22 -8.06
CA ALA A 179 25.31 -9.56 -8.19
C ALA A 179 26.52 -10.49 -7.90
N ASP A 180 26.36 -11.51 -7.04
CA ASP A 180 27.48 -12.36 -6.59
C ASP A 180 27.80 -13.54 -7.53
N GLU A 181 26.96 -13.87 -8.50
CA GLU A 181 27.20 -15.02 -9.40
C GLU A 181 27.94 -14.65 -10.70
N ARG A 182 28.20 -13.36 -10.96
CA ARG A 182 28.92 -12.91 -12.17
C ARG A 182 30.42 -12.66 -11.98
N ASP A 183 30.96 -12.84 -10.78
CA ASP A 183 32.38 -12.57 -10.48
C ASP A 183 33.19 -13.85 -10.14
N GLY A 184 32.60 -15.03 -10.30
CA GLY A 184 33.23 -16.33 -9.99
C GLY A 184 33.72 -17.15 -11.18
N SER A 185 33.66 -16.64 -12.42
CA SER A 185 34.05 -17.39 -13.61
C SER A 185 35.00 -16.61 -14.51
N THR A 186 36.20 -16.33 -14.01
CA THR A 186 37.37 -16.23 -14.88
C THR A 186 38.59 -16.77 -14.14
N ASP A 187 39.35 -17.59 -14.85
CA ASP A 187 40.71 -18.03 -14.54
C ASP A 187 40.90 -19.32 -13.72
N ALA A 188 40.69 -20.45 -14.40
CA ALA A 188 41.53 -21.62 -14.23
C ALA A 188 41.91 -22.18 -15.62
N GLY A 189 42.97 -21.63 -16.20
CA GLY A 189 43.65 -22.29 -17.32
C GLY A 189 44.57 -21.38 -18.12
N ARG A 190 45.86 -21.34 -17.75
CA ARG A 190 46.95 -22.00 -18.51
C ARG A 190 48.31 -21.80 -17.84
#